data_AF-A0A0W8F0G4-F1
#
_entry.id   AF-A0A0W8F0G4-F1
#
_cell.length_a   1.000
_cell.length_b   1.000
_cell.length_c   1.000
_cell.angle_alpha   90.00
_cell.angle_beta   90.00
_cell.angle_gamma   90.00
#
_symmetry.space_group_name_H-M   'P 1'
#
loop_
_entity.id
_entity.type
_entity.pdbx_description
1 polymer ?
#
loop_
_entity_poly.entity_id
_entity_poly.type
_entity_poly.pdbx_seq_one_letter_code
_entity_poly.pdbx_strand_id
1 'polypeptide(L)' 'MFGHVNANLPENKALVERYGPTGSSLFIGVYDKDGFHKEENVNVWYKIGDKEEYMTYLRGVIEKRLAGDFS' A
#
# COMPACT_ATOMS: atom_id res chain seq x y z
N MET A 1 -6.84 7.63 -9.45
CA MET A 1 -8.21 7.07 -9.43
C MET A 1 -8.41 6.43 -8.06
N PHE A 2 -9.38 6.87 -7.28
CA PHE A 2 -9.78 6.17 -6.05
C PHE A 2 -10.83 5.13 -6.43
N GLY A 3 -10.65 3.88 -6.00
CA GLY A 3 -11.57 2.78 -6.28
C GLY A 3 -11.63 1.83 -5.10
N HIS A 4 -12.82 1.38 -4.75
CA HIS A 4 -13.00 0.31 -3.80
C HIS A 4 -13.07 -1.01 -4.58
N VAL A 5 -12.08 -1.88 -4.37
CA VAL A 5 -12.00 -3.20 -5.02
C VAL A 5 -12.35 -4.26 -4.00
N ASN A 6 -13.38 -5.06 -4.27
CA ASN A 6 -13.73 -6.20 -3.43
C ASN A 6 -12.94 -7.43 -3.90
N ALA A 7 -12.01 -7.89 -3.07
CA ALA A 7 -11.13 -9.02 -3.38
C ALA A 7 -11.86 -10.37 -3.55
N ASN A 8 -13.10 -10.48 -3.06
CA ASN A 8 -13.90 -11.70 -3.17
C ASN A 8 -14.66 -11.82 -4.50
N LEU A 9 -14.68 -10.76 -5.31
CA LEU A 9 -15.37 -10.75 -6.59
C LEU A 9 -14.46 -11.31 -7.71
N PRO A 10 -14.94 -12.27 -8.53
CA PRO A 10 -14.12 -12.96 -9.52
C PRO A 10 -13.52 -12.04 -10.59
N GLU A 11 -14.20 -10.94 -10.94
CA GLU A 11 -13.69 -9.92 -11.87
C GLU A 11 -12.43 -9.21 -11.37
N ASN A 12 -12.18 -9.24 -10.05
CA ASN A 12 -11.02 -8.61 -9.44
C ASN A 12 -9.85 -9.58 -9.23
N LYS A 13 -9.98 -10.86 -9.65
CA LYS A 13 -8.97 -11.90 -9.39
C LYS A 13 -7.57 -11.50 -9.86
N ALA A 14 -7.45 -10.91 -11.04
CA ALA A 14 -6.16 -10.46 -11.57
C ALA A 14 -5.52 -9.34 -10.74
N LEU A 15 -6.34 -8.45 -10.15
CA LEU A 15 -5.85 -7.42 -9.23
C LEU A 15 -5.40 -8.06 -7.91
N VAL A 16 -6.22 -8.95 -7.34
CA VAL A 16 -5.89 -9.65 -6.09
C VAL A 16 -4.60 -10.47 -6.24
N GLU A 17 -4.42 -11.22 -7.32
CA GLU A 17 -3.18 -11.98 -7.58
C GLU A 17 -1.97 -11.06 -7.72
N ARG A 18 -2.13 -9.90 -8.39
CA ARG A 18 -1.04 -8.93 -8.59
C ARG A 18 -0.58 -8.28 -7.28
N TYR A 19 -1.53 -7.75 -6.51
CA TYR A 19 -1.24 -6.98 -5.30
C TYR A 19 -1.04 -7.87 -4.06
N GLY A 20 -1.63 -9.07 -4.04
CA GLY A 20 -1.49 -10.07 -2.97
C GLY A 20 -2.04 -9.67 -1.60
N PRO A 21 -3.19 -8.97 -1.48
CA PRO A 21 -3.70 -8.58 -0.17
C PRO A 21 -4.03 -9.82 0.69
N THR A 22 -3.50 -9.85 1.93
CA THR A 22 -3.77 -10.91 2.92
C THR A 22 -4.38 -10.30 4.18
N GLY A 23 -5.66 -10.56 4.44
CA GLY A 23 -6.34 -10.05 5.64
C GLY A 23 -6.30 -8.52 5.78
N SER A 24 -6.32 -8.02 7.01
CA SER A 24 -6.11 -6.59 7.32
C SER A 24 -4.68 -6.19 7.01
N SER A 25 -4.48 -5.57 5.85
CA SER A 25 -3.17 -5.23 5.31
C SER A 25 -3.20 -3.85 4.65
N LEU A 26 -2.07 -3.14 4.70
CA LEU A 26 -1.84 -1.91 3.96
C LEU A 26 -0.73 -2.19 2.94
N PHE A 27 -1.11 -2.26 1.67
CA PHE A 27 -0.17 -2.41 0.56
C PHE A 27 0.04 -1.08 -0.15
N ILE A 28 1.29 -0.76 -0.46
CA ILE A 28 1.66 0.38 -1.29
C ILE A 28 2.25 -0.17 -2.59
N GLY A 29 1.63 0.21 -3.70
CA GLY A 29 2.04 -0.18 -5.04
C GLY A 29 2.52 1.03 -5.83
N VAL A 30 3.72 0.96 -6.40
CA VAL A 30 4.36 2.06 -7.14
C VAL A 30 4.72 1.58 -8.54
N TYR A 31 4.42 2.41 -9.54
CA TYR A 31 4.84 2.18 -10.91
C TYR A 31 5.93 3.17 -11.28
N ASP A 32 7.04 2.67 -11.79
CA ASP A 32 8.11 3.47 -12.37
C ASP A 32 8.54 2.91 -13.75
N LYS A 33 9.69 3.37 -14.26
CA LYS A 33 10.25 2.93 -15.55
C LYS A 33 10.66 1.45 -15.57
N ASP A 34 10.96 0.87 -14.41
CA ASP A 34 11.47 -0.50 -14.26
C ASP A 34 10.33 -1.49 -13.95
N GLY A 35 9.15 -0.98 -13.60
CA GLY A 35 7.91 -1.76 -13.54
C GLY A 35 7.08 -1.47 -12.31
N PHE A 36 6.45 -2.52 -11.79
CA PHE A 36 5.58 -2.45 -10.62
C PHE A 36 6.30 -2.95 -9.37
N HIS A 37 6.38 -2.09 -8.36
CA HIS A 37 6.93 -2.38 -7.03
C HIS A 37 5.79 -2.46 -6.03
N LYS A 38 5.77 -3.51 -5.20
CA LYS A 38 4.80 -3.64 -4.11
C LYS A 38 5.51 -3.79 -2.79
N GLU A 39 4.96 -3.14 -1.77
CA GLU A 39 5.36 -3.34 -0.38
C GLU A 39 4.13 -3.52 0.51
N GLU A 40 4.27 -4.37 1.52
CA GLU A 40 3.33 -4.44 2.64
C GLU A 40 3.89 -3.58 3.78
N ASN A 41 3.10 -2.62 4.25
CA ASN A 41 3.50 -1.76 5.36
C ASN A 41 2.94 -2.28 6.70
N VAL A 42 3.71 -3.14 7.36
CA VAL A 42 3.33 -3.71 8.67
C VAL A 42 3.52 -2.72 9.82
N ASN A 43 4.42 -1.75 9.67
CA ASN A 43 4.76 -0.78 10.73
C ASN A 43 3.60 0.15 11.07
N VAL A 44 2.69 0.38 10.12
CA VAL A 44 1.52 1.24 10.31
C VAL A 44 0.64 0.76 11.46
N TRP A 45 0.61 -0.56 11.71
CA TRP A 45 -0.22 -1.18 12.75
C TRP A 45 0.22 -0.83 14.16
N TYR A 46 1.50 -0.57 14.39
CA TYR A 46 2.01 -0.16 15.70
C TYR A 46 1.65 1.30 16.03
N LYS A 47 1.17 2.08 15.05
CA LYS A 47 0.92 3.52 15.18
C LYS A 47 -0.56 3.88 15.25
N ILE A 48 -1.47 2.91 15.14
CA ILE A 48 -2.92 3.17 15.11
C ILE A 48 -3.47 3.78 16.41
N GLY A 49 -2.74 3.66 17.52
CA GLY A 49 -3.10 4.26 18.81
C GLY A 49 -2.84 5.77 18.89
N ASP A 50 -2.06 6.32 17.96
CA ASP A 50 -1.74 7.74 17.88
C ASP A 50 -1.96 8.26 16.45
N LYS A 51 -2.99 9.10 16.29
CA LYS A 51 -3.36 9.64 14.99
C LYS A 51 -2.26 10.49 14.36
N GLU A 52 -1.56 11.31 15.14
CA GLU A 52 -0.53 12.19 14.60
C GLU A 52 0.70 11.39 14.17
N GLU A 53 1.10 10.42 14.98
CA GLU A 53 2.21 9.53 14.64
C GLU A 53 1.89 8.69 13.39
N TYR A 54 0.68 8.13 13.31
CA TYR A 54 0.19 7.39 12.14
C TYR A 54 0.28 8.24 10.87
N MET A 55 -0.29 9.45 10.90
CA MET A 55 -0.36 10.32 9.73
C MET A 55 1.02 10.80 9.29
N THR A 56 1.89 11.13 10.24
CA THR A 56 3.26 11.58 9.98
C THR A 56 4.07 10.45 9.34
N TYR A 57 3.99 9.25 9.91
CA TYR A 57 4.66 8.07 9.36
C TYR A 57 4.18 7.74 7.94
N LEU A 58 2.85 7.60 7.74
CA LEU A 58 2.31 7.21 6.46
C LEU A 58 2.61 8.24 5.36
N ARG A 59 2.54 9.55 5.69
CA ARG A 59 2.97 10.62 4.78
C ARG A 59 4.42 10.44 4.35
N GLY A 60 5.33 10.24 5.31
CA GLY A 60 6.76 10.10 5.01
C GLY A 60 7.05 8.90 4.10
N VAL A 61 6.36 7.78 4.31
CA VAL A 61 6.47 6.62 3.41
C VAL A 61 6.01 6.98 2.00
N ILE A 62 4.82 7.59 1.86
CA ILE A 62 4.27 7.97 0.55
C ILE A 62 5.21 8.96 -0.17
N GLU A 63 5.75 9.95 0.54
CA GLU A 63 6.67 10.94 -0.02
C GLU A 63 7.96 10.30 -0.56
N LYS A 64 8.55 9.34 0.15
CA LYS A 64 9.69 8.56 -0.35
C LYS A 64 9.35 7.81 -1.64
N ARG A 65 8.22 7.10 -1.65
CA ARG A 65 7.78 6.33 -2.83
C ARG A 65 7.52 7.22 -4.04
N LEU A 66 6.95 8.41 -3.84
CA LEU A 66 6.78 9.41 -4.89
C LEU A 66 8.11 9.98 -5.41
N ALA A 67 9.15 10.01 -4.57
CA ALA A 67 10.51 10.41 -4.96
C ALA A 67 11.32 9.28 -5.63
N GLY A 68 10.75 8.07 -5.76
CA GLY A 68 11.47 6.89 -6.26
C GLY A 68 12.46 6.29 -5.24
N ASP A 69 12.36 6.69 -3.97
CA ASP A 69 13.12 6.07 -2.88
C ASP A 69 12.33 4.87 -2.34
N PHE A 70 12.85 3.67 -2.60
CA PHE A 70 12.30 2.39 -2.14
C PHE A 70 13.02 1.81 -0.90
N SER A 71 13.92 2.58 -0.29
CA SER A 71 14.58 2.21 0.97
C SER A 71 13.70 2.37 2.20
#